data_AF-A0A5B7J7F9-F1
#
_entry.id   AF-A0A5B7J7F9-F1
#
_cell.length_a   1.000
_cell.length_b   1.000
_cell.length_c   1.000
_cell.angle_alpha   90.00
_cell.angle_beta   90.00
_cell.angle_gamma   90.00
#
_symmetry.space_group_name_H-M   'P 1'
#
loop_
_entity.id
_entity.type
_entity.pdbx_description
1 polymer ?
#
loop_
_entity_poly.entity_id
_entity_poly.type
_entity_poly.pdbx_seq_one_letter_code
_entity_poly.pdbx_strand_id
1 'polypeptide(L)'
;MHSCLLVEGWSVILVAAELKITRRTIYKLKTPAENLHLGAVPARKPGSVAPRKMSPCTGKVLVRGVKEDPSITVISLKEEHLNLLQNVSVRTIQHRLQKDLKLLALRAAKKQLLTEVMKK
;
A
#
# COMPACT_ATOMS: atom_id res chain seq x y z
N MET A 1 -26.21 -9.76 -14.83
CA MET A 1 -26.96 -10.06 -16.07
C MET A 1 -26.83 -8.93 -17.09
N HIS A 2 -25.61 -8.47 -17.43
CA HIS A 2 -25.42 -7.29 -18.30
C HIS A 2 -24.77 -7.61 -19.66
N SER A 3 -24.10 -8.76 -19.76
CA SER A 3 -23.51 -9.25 -21.01
C SER A 3 -24.53 -9.92 -21.94
N CYS A 4 -25.71 -10.32 -21.44
CA CYS A 4 -26.73 -11.03 -22.23
C CYS A 4 -27.38 -10.15 -23.31
N LEU A 5 -27.65 -8.87 -23.00
CA LEU A 5 -28.35 -7.94 -23.89
C LEU A 5 -27.57 -7.63 -25.19
N LEU A 6 -26.23 -7.62 -25.13
CA LEU A 6 -25.39 -7.42 -26.32
C LEU A 6 -25.29 -8.69 -27.19
N VAL A 7 -25.44 -9.86 -26.58
CA VAL A 7 -25.48 -11.16 -27.29
C VAL A 7 -26.82 -11.31 -28.03
N GLU A 8 -27.89 -10.75 -27.49
CA GLU A 8 -29.23 -10.70 -28.10
C GLU A 8 -29.37 -9.66 -29.24
N GLY A 9 -28.28 -9.05 -29.70
CA GLY A 9 -28.26 -8.16 -30.87
C GLY A 9 -28.77 -6.74 -30.62
N TRP A 10 -28.96 -6.33 -29.36
CA TRP A 10 -29.42 -4.98 -29.05
C TRP A 10 -28.37 -3.94 -29.40
N SER A 11 -28.81 -2.79 -29.92
CA SER A 11 -27.90 -1.68 -30.18
C SER A 11 -27.34 -1.11 -28.87
N VAL A 12 -26.05 -0.74 -28.90
CA VAL A 12 -25.36 -0.11 -27.76
C VAL A 12 -26.07 1.17 -27.28
N ILE A 13 -26.82 1.83 -28.17
CA ILE A 13 -27.61 3.02 -27.87
C ILE A 13 -28.77 2.70 -26.93
N LEU A 14 -29.55 1.67 -27.25
CA LEU A 14 -30.69 1.24 -26.45
C LEU A 14 -30.23 0.73 -25.08
N VAL A 15 -29.16 -0.07 -25.06
CA VAL A 15 -28.56 -0.58 -23.82
C VAL A 15 -28.06 0.56 -22.93
N ALA A 16 -27.45 1.61 -23.51
CA ALA A 16 -27.01 2.79 -22.76
C ALA A 16 -28.17 3.57 -22.14
N ALA A 17 -29.26 3.75 -22.88
CA ALA A 17 -30.46 4.44 -22.40
C ALA A 17 -31.15 3.65 -21.27
N GLU A 18 -31.33 2.35 -21.46
CA GLU A 18 -31.99 1.45 -20.50
C GLU A 18 -31.20 1.36 -19.18
N LEU A 19 -29.89 1.10 -19.28
CA LEU A 19 -29.04 0.93 -18.10
C LEU A 19 -28.60 2.27 -17.46
N LYS A 20 -28.88 3.40 -18.12
CA LYS A 20 -28.40 4.74 -17.73
C LYS A 20 -26.87 4.80 -17.58
N ILE A 21 -26.14 4.09 -18.45
CA ILE A 21 -24.67 4.03 -18.45
C ILE A 21 -24.14 4.63 -19.76
N THR A 22 -23.02 5.35 -19.69
CA THR A 22 -22.38 5.88 -20.90
C THR A 22 -21.95 4.78 -21.88
N ARG A 23 -22.09 5.05 -23.19
CA ARG A 23 -21.63 4.14 -24.27
C ARG A 23 -20.16 3.73 -24.09
N ARG A 24 -19.32 4.66 -23.61
CA ARG A 24 -17.89 4.41 -23.33
C ARG A 24 -17.69 3.30 -22.31
N THR A 25 -18.50 3.25 -21.26
CA THR A 25 -18.43 2.19 -20.24
C THR A 25 -18.85 0.85 -20.84
N ILE A 26 -19.89 0.83 -21.69
CA ILE A 26 -20.32 -0.40 -22.38
C ILE A 26 -19.18 -0.99 -23.22
N TYR A 27 -18.53 -0.18 -24.06
CA TYR A 27 -17.39 -0.65 -24.86
C TYR A 27 -16.19 -1.11 -24.01
N LYS A 28 -15.90 -0.41 -22.89
CA LYS A 28 -14.86 -0.82 -21.94
C LYS A 28 -15.15 -2.17 -21.28
N LEU A 29 -16.42 -2.51 -21.09
CA LEU A 29 -16.85 -3.76 -20.48
C LEU A 29 -17.02 -4.89 -21.50
N LYS A 30 -17.36 -4.58 -22.75
CA LYS A 30 -17.58 -5.57 -23.82
C LYS A 30 -16.35 -6.45 -24.05
N THR A 31 -15.18 -5.84 -24.25
CA THR A 31 -13.91 -6.54 -24.53
C THR A 31 -13.48 -7.53 -23.43
N PRO A 32 -13.47 -7.17 -22.13
CA PRO A 32 -13.18 -8.15 -21.08
C PRO A 32 -14.33 -9.14 -20.86
N ALA A 33 -15.58 -8.77 -21.08
CA ALA A 33 -16.73 -9.66 -20.88
C ALA A 33 -16.78 -10.84 -21.88
N GLU A 34 -16.25 -10.67 -23.10
CA GLU A 34 -16.13 -11.76 -24.09
C GLU A 34 -15.25 -12.92 -23.59
N ASN A 35 -14.30 -12.65 -22.69
CA ASN A 35 -13.36 -13.64 -22.16
C ASN A 35 -13.75 -14.18 -20.77
N LEU A 36 -14.94 -13.84 -20.27
CA LEU A 36 -15.40 -14.20 -18.92
C LEU A 36 -16.63 -15.11 -18.99
N HIS A 37 -16.72 -16.06 -18.06
CA HIS A 37 -17.92 -16.88 -17.91
C HIS A 37 -19.14 -16.03 -17.58
N LEU A 38 -20.32 -16.49 -18.03
CA LEU A 38 -21.59 -15.83 -17.79
C LEU A 38 -21.79 -15.59 -16.28
N GLY A 39 -21.97 -14.32 -15.88
CA GLY A 39 -22.13 -13.93 -14.48
C GLY A 39 -20.85 -13.52 -13.75
N ALA A 40 -19.67 -13.71 -14.34
CA ALA A 40 -18.42 -13.24 -13.76
C ALA A 40 -18.25 -11.72 -13.91
N VAL A 41 -17.84 -11.05 -12.84
CA VAL A 41 -17.50 -9.63 -12.83
C VAL A 41 -16.01 -9.48 -13.15
N PRO A 42 -15.61 -8.64 -14.13
CA PRO A 42 -14.20 -8.42 -14.42
C PRO A 42 -13.46 -7.94 -13.16
N ALA A 43 -12.32 -8.55 -12.87
CA ALA A 43 -11.46 -8.10 -11.78
C ALA A 43 -11.05 -6.63 -12.01
N ARG A 44 -11.15 -5.81 -10.96
CA ARG A 44 -10.63 -4.44 -11.03
C ARG A 44 -9.12 -4.52 -11.21
N LYS A 45 -8.60 -3.74 -12.17
CA LYS A 45 -7.16 -3.56 -12.31
C LYS A 45 -6.60 -3.07 -10.97
N PRO A 46 -5.50 -3.66 -10.46
CA PRO A 46 -4.85 -3.13 -9.28
C PRO A 46 -4.46 -1.68 -9.56
N GLY A 47 -4.68 -0.81 -8.58
CA GLY A 47 -4.26 0.58 -8.68
C GLY A 47 -2.74 0.64 -8.87
N SER A 48 -2.27 1.51 -9.76
CA SER A 48 -0.84 1.83 -9.81
C SER A 48 -0.49 2.67 -8.58
N VAL A 49 0.51 2.23 -7.83
CA VAL A 49 1.03 2.99 -6.68
C VAL A 49 2.27 3.75 -7.16
N ALA A 50 2.32 5.05 -6.84
CA ALA A 50 3.47 5.88 -7.18
C ALA A 50 4.77 5.28 -6.62
N PRO A 51 5.91 5.46 -7.33
CA PRO A 51 7.20 5.00 -6.84
C PRO A 51 7.50 5.53 -5.44
N ARG A 52 8.08 4.64 -4.65
CA ARG A 52 8.48 4.88 -3.28
C ARG A 52 9.65 5.87 -3.21
N LYS A 53 9.58 6.86 -2.31
CA LYS A 53 10.63 7.89 -2.09
C LYS A 53 12.02 7.35 -1.74
N MET A 54 12.10 6.16 -1.15
CA MET A 54 13.37 5.47 -0.86
C MET A 54 13.41 4.13 -1.56
N SER A 55 14.60 3.76 -2.04
CA SER A 55 14.87 2.47 -2.67
C SER A 55 14.91 1.32 -1.65
N PRO A 56 14.72 0.06 -2.08
CA PRO A 56 14.94 -1.11 -1.23
C PRO A 56 16.39 -1.21 -0.71
N CYS A 57 17.38 -0.83 -1.53
CA CYS A 57 18.79 -0.83 -1.15
C CYS A 57 19.06 0.14 0.01
N THR A 58 18.51 1.35 -0.06
CA THR A 58 18.59 2.32 1.04
C THR A 58 18.00 1.72 2.31
N GLY A 59 16.86 1.04 2.21
CA GLY A 59 16.25 0.35 3.36
C GLY A 59 17.18 -0.66 4.03
N LYS A 60 17.95 -1.44 3.27
CA LYS A 60 18.93 -2.40 3.81
C LYS A 60 20.04 -1.71 4.60
N VAL A 61 20.54 -0.57 4.13
CA VAL A 61 21.55 0.23 4.85
C VAL A 61 21.01 0.68 6.21
N LEU A 62 19.76 1.18 6.26
CA LEU A 62 19.17 1.59 7.53
C LEU A 62 18.98 0.42 8.50
N VAL A 63 18.54 -0.75 8.00
CA VAL A 63 18.42 -1.96 8.82
C VAL A 63 19.76 -2.34 9.43
N ARG A 64 20.85 -2.20 8.66
CA ARG A 64 22.20 -2.49 9.15
C ARG A 64 22.60 -1.51 10.26
N GLY A 65 22.42 -0.21 10.05
CA GLY A 65 22.72 0.81 11.07
C GLY A 65 21.94 0.58 12.38
N VAL A 66 20.63 0.31 12.30
CA VAL A 66 19.81 0.01 13.49
C VAL A 66 20.19 -1.31 14.16
N LYS A 67 20.73 -2.29 13.41
CA LYS A 67 21.23 -3.54 14.00
C LYS A 67 22.57 -3.36 14.71
N GLU A 68 23.44 -2.50 14.17
CA GLU A 68 24.73 -2.17 14.75
C GLU A 68 24.55 -1.35 16.04
N ASP A 69 23.67 -0.35 16.03
CA ASP A 69 23.24 0.38 17.22
C ASP A 69 21.71 0.50 17.30
N PRO A 70 21.04 -0.34 18.10
CA PRO A 70 19.59 -0.28 18.29
C PRO A 70 19.10 1.00 18.98
N SER A 71 19.98 1.74 19.64
CA SER A 71 19.65 2.97 20.36
C SER A 71 19.76 4.23 19.49
N ILE A 72 20.25 4.08 18.25
CA ILE A 72 20.41 5.19 17.32
C ILE A 72 19.08 5.89 17.04
N THR A 73 19.10 7.23 17.09
CA THR A 73 17.94 8.02 16.74
C THR A 73 17.79 8.13 15.22
N VAL A 74 16.56 8.31 14.73
CA VAL A 74 16.30 8.48 13.30
C VAL A 74 16.98 9.74 12.73
N ILE A 75 17.21 10.76 13.58
CA ILE A 75 17.90 12.00 13.21
C ILE A 75 19.38 11.69 12.97
N SER A 76 20.04 11.07 13.95
CA SER A 76 21.45 10.64 13.84
C SER A 76 21.66 9.71 12.64
N LEU A 77 20.75 8.76 12.44
CA LEU A 77 20.80 7.84 11.31
C LEU A 77 20.66 8.55 9.96
N LYS A 78 19.90 9.66 9.90
CA LYS A 78 19.82 10.50 8.70
C LYS A 78 21.13 11.29 8.48
N GLU A 79 21.75 11.77 9.53
CA GLU A 79 23.00 12.53 9.48
C GLU A 79 24.17 11.65 9.01
N GLU A 80 24.30 10.43 9.53
CA GLU A 80 25.32 9.45 9.11
C GLU A 80 25.21 9.04 7.63
N HIS A 81 24.00 9.11 7.08
CA HIS A 81 23.70 8.69 5.71
C HIS A 81 23.08 9.81 4.88
N LEU A 82 23.54 11.05 5.07
CA LEU A 82 22.98 12.24 4.45
C LEU A 82 22.95 12.14 2.92
N ASN A 83 23.99 11.57 2.30
CA ASN A 83 24.07 11.34 0.85
C ASN A 83 22.93 10.46 0.32
N LEU A 84 22.45 9.50 1.12
CA LEU A 84 21.37 8.58 0.74
C LEU A 84 19.98 9.11 1.11
N LEU A 85 19.91 9.99 2.11
CA LEU A 85 18.67 10.41 2.76
C LEU A 85 18.36 11.91 2.66
N GLN A 86 19.14 12.67 1.87
CA GLN A 86 19.01 14.13 1.74
C GLN A 86 17.55 14.55 1.46
N ASN A 87 16.90 13.88 0.50
CA ASN A 87 15.55 14.19 0.04
C ASN A 87 14.43 13.45 0.80
N VAL A 88 14.79 12.74 1.88
CA VAL A 88 13.86 11.93 2.67
C VAL A 88 13.61 12.61 4.01
N SER A 89 12.35 12.80 4.36
CA SER A 89 12.00 13.36 5.67
C SER A 89 12.23 12.33 6.79
N VAL A 90 12.60 12.82 7.98
CA VAL A 90 12.76 11.99 9.19
C VAL A 90 11.50 11.15 9.44
N ARG A 91 10.31 11.73 9.27
CA ARG A 91 9.02 11.03 9.39
C ARG A 91 8.89 9.86 8.41
N THR A 92 9.37 10.00 7.18
CA THR A 92 9.34 8.91 6.18
C THR A 92 10.26 7.77 6.59
N ILE A 93 11.46 8.10 7.10
CA ILE A 93 12.42 7.11 7.60
C ILE A 93 11.81 6.35 8.78
N GLN A 94 11.28 7.06 9.76
CA GLN A 94 10.63 6.48 10.93
C GLN A 94 9.47 5.56 10.54
N HIS A 95 8.58 6.03 9.65
CA HIS A 95 7.47 5.23 9.16
C HIS A 95 7.96 3.93 8.52
N ARG A 96 9.02 3.98 7.72
CA ARG A 96 9.57 2.78 7.08
C ARG A 96 10.20 1.81 8.04
N LEU A 97 11.01 2.29 8.99
CA LEU A 97 11.62 1.45 10.01
C LEU A 97 10.54 0.66 10.77
N GLN A 98 9.42 1.31 11.10
CA GLN A 98 8.32 0.69 11.85
C GLN A 98 7.40 -0.20 11.00
N LYS A 99 6.95 0.27 9.83
CA LYS A 99 5.91 -0.41 9.04
C LYS A 99 6.47 -1.37 8.00
N ASP A 100 7.46 -0.93 7.25
CA ASP A 100 8.00 -1.70 6.12
C ASP A 100 9.04 -2.72 6.61
N LEU A 101 9.93 -2.28 7.51
CA LEU A 101 11.08 -3.07 7.97
C LEU A 101 10.82 -3.84 9.26
N LYS A 102 9.66 -3.63 9.90
CA LYS A 102 9.22 -4.30 11.13
C LYS A 102 10.27 -4.28 12.26
N LEU A 103 11.09 -3.24 12.31
CA LEU A 103 12.05 -3.07 13.39
C LEU A 103 11.26 -2.67 14.64
N LEU A 104 11.41 -3.48 15.70
CA LEU A 104 10.70 -3.30 16.96
C LEU A 104 10.94 -1.87 17.46
N ALA A 105 9.86 -1.10 17.58
CA ALA A 105 9.90 0.11 18.37
C ALA A 105 10.24 -0.31 19.80
N LEU A 106 11.45 -0.01 20.25
CA LEU A 106 11.87 -0.23 21.63
C LEU A 106 10.95 0.63 22.52
N ARG A 107 9.87 0.03 23.02
CA ARG A 107 9.10 0.63 24.11
C ARG A 107 9.94 0.46 25.37
N ALA A 108 10.05 1.52 26.14
CA ALA A 108 10.58 1.43 27.50
C ALA A 108 9.85 0.27 28.20
N ALA A 109 10.63 -0.62 28.81
CA ALA A 109 10.07 -1.69 29.64
C ALA A 109 9.13 -1.03 30.65
N LYS A 110 7.87 -1.51 30.73
CA LYS A 110 6.96 -1.06 31.78
C LYS A 110 7.62 -1.43 33.12
N LYS A 111 8.12 -0.44 33.85
CA LYS A 111 8.54 -0.65 35.23
C LYS A 111 7.30 -1.13 35.99
N GLN A 112 7.41 -2.25 36.70
CA GLN A 112 6.35 -2.64 37.65
C GLN A 112 6.17 -1.50 38.65
N LEU A 113 4.92 -1.12 38.90
CA LEU A 113 4.61 -0.15 39.94
C LEU A 113 5.04 -0.76 41.28
N LEU A 114 5.74 0.01 42.11
CA LEU A 114 6.24 -0.43 43.42
C LEU A 114 5.15 -1.06 44.30
N THR A 115 3.89 -0.66 44.09
CA THR A 115 2.72 -1.20 44.77
C THR A 115 2.43 -2.68 44.49
N GLU A 116 2.86 -3.24 43.36
CA GLU A 116 2.76 -4.67 43.06
C GLU A 116 3.81 -5.48 43.84
N VAL A 117 4.99 -4.89 44.09
CA VAL A 117 6.09 -5.53 44.84
C VAL A 117 5.82 -5.53 46.35
N MET A 118 5.16 -4.48 46.86
CA MET A 118 4.88 -4.30 48.30
C MET A 118 3.67 -5.10 48.82
N LYS A 119 2.93 -5.82 47.97
CA LYS A 119 1.78 -6.65 48.36
C LYS A 119 2.14 -8.11 48.69
N LYS A 120 3.43 -8.44 48.77
CA LYS A 120 3.93 -9.78 49.11
C LYS A 120 4.35 -9.87 50.57
#